data_AF-A0A2H0BJR1-F1
#
_entry.id   AF-A0A2H0BJR1-F1
#
_cell.length_a   1.000
_cell.length_b   1.000
_cell.length_c   1.000
_cell.angle_alpha   90.00
_cell.angle_beta   90.00
_cell.angle_gamma   90.00
#
_symmetry.space_group_name_H-M   'P 1'
#
loop_
_entity.id
_entity.type
_entity.pdbx_description
1 polymer ?
#
loop_
_entity_poly.entity_id
_entity_poly.type
_entity_poly.pdbx_seq_one_letter_code
_entity_poly.pdbx_strand_id
1 'polypeptide(L)'
;MKSLKKIPKFKSEKEESLFWQKVDSTEYVDWSKAERWIFPNLKLTSTPITIRIPDTLLNRVKMRAHQKDIPYQSLIKQYIYGGLEA
;
A
#
# COMPACT_ATOMS: atom_id res chain seq x y z
N MET A 1 0.67 -20.02 -30.20
CA MET A 1 0.70 -18.56 -29.93
C MET A 1 -0.73 -18.11 -29.66
N LYS A 2 -1.06 -17.75 -28.40
CA LYS A 2 -2.42 -17.28 -28.07
C LYS A 2 -2.62 -15.89 -28.70
N SER A 3 -3.67 -15.71 -29.48
CA SER A 3 -4.06 -14.40 -30.01
C SER A 3 -4.69 -13.58 -28.88
N LEU A 4 -3.94 -12.61 -28.35
CA LEU A 4 -4.44 -11.73 -27.30
C LEU A 4 -5.41 -10.70 -27.89
N LYS A 5 -6.49 -10.42 -27.16
CA LYS A 5 -7.45 -9.38 -27.52
C LYS A 5 -6.82 -8.01 -27.36
N LYS A 6 -7.18 -7.05 -28.22
CA LYS A 6 -6.70 -5.67 -28.12
C LYS A 6 -7.25 -5.02 -26.84
N ILE A 7 -6.36 -4.43 -26.05
CA ILE A 7 -6.72 -3.67 -24.84
C ILE A 7 -7.46 -2.39 -25.28
N PRO A 8 -8.65 -2.10 -24.72
CA PRO A 8 -9.38 -0.86 -25.01
C PRO A 8 -8.56 0.38 -24.60
N LYS A 9 -8.78 1.52 -25.28
CA LYS A 9 -8.24 2.80 -24.80
C LYS A 9 -9.19 3.37 -23.74
N PHE A 10 -8.73 3.46 -22.49
CA PHE A 10 -9.49 4.06 -21.39
C PHE A 10 -9.18 5.55 -21.26
N LYS A 11 -10.18 6.33 -20.82
CA LYS A 11 -10.02 7.77 -20.59
C LYS A 11 -9.62 8.09 -19.15
N SER A 12 -9.92 7.19 -18.21
CA SER A 12 -9.64 7.33 -16.78
C SER A 12 -9.24 5.99 -16.15
N GLU A 13 -8.37 6.04 -15.14
CA GLU A 13 -7.96 4.89 -14.33
C GLU A 13 -9.16 4.19 -13.64
N LYS A 14 -10.20 4.95 -13.27
CA LYS A 14 -11.42 4.38 -12.67
C LYS A 14 -12.17 3.49 -13.66
N GLU A 15 -12.24 3.88 -14.94
CA GLU A 15 -12.88 3.10 -15.99
C GLU A 15 -12.09 1.82 -16.29
N GLU A 16 -10.77 1.94 -16.30
CA GLU A 16 -9.86 0.81 -16.48
C GLU A 16 -10.01 -0.21 -15.34
N SER A 17 -10.01 0.24 -14.08
CA SER A 17 -10.21 -0.65 -12.93
C SER A 17 -11.54 -1.39 -12.97
N LEU A 18 -12.64 -0.69 -13.33
CA LEU A 18 -13.96 -1.31 -13.47
C LEU A 18 -14.04 -2.33 -14.61
N PHE A 19 -13.28 -2.11 -15.68
CA PHE A 19 -13.18 -3.07 -16.79
C PHE A 19 -12.42 -4.33 -16.37
N TRP A 20 -11.25 -4.17 -15.74
CA TRP A 20 -10.43 -5.31 -15.30
C TRP A 20 -11.07 -6.13 -14.17
N GLN A 21 -11.95 -5.53 -13.36
CA GLN A 21 -12.74 -6.27 -12.37
C GLN A 21 -13.77 -7.22 -13.00
N LYS A 22 -14.21 -6.93 -14.23
CA LYS A 22 -15.27 -7.71 -14.91
C LYS A 22 -14.75 -8.70 -15.93
N VAL A 23 -13.50 -8.55 -16.37
CA VAL A 23 -12.94 -9.27 -17.52
C VAL A 23 -11.73 -10.09 -17.10
N ASP A 24 -11.61 -11.31 -17.62
CA ASP A 24 -10.45 -12.16 -17.40
C ASP A 24 -9.21 -11.57 -18.11
N SER A 25 -8.22 -11.17 -17.30
CA SER A 25 -6.98 -10.54 -17.77
C SER A 25 -6.08 -11.46 -18.60
N THR A 26 -6.28 -12.79 -18.53
CA THR A 26 -5.49 -13.78 -19.28
C THR A 26 -5.79 -13.78 -20.78
N GLU A 27 -6.87 -13.15 -21.22
CA GLU A 27 -7.24 -13.02 -22.63
C GLU A 27 -6.61 -11.78 -23.30
N TYR A 28 -6.10 -10.84 -22.50
CA TYR A 28 -5.62 -9.52 -22.96
C TYR A 28 -4.12 -9.33 -22.70
N VAL A 29 -3.57 -9.95 -21.65
CA VAL A 29 -2.18 -9.74 -21.22
C VAL A 29 -1.37 -11.03 -21.32
N ASP A 30 -0.17 -10.94 -21.89
CA ASP A 30 0.80 -12.04 -21.89
C ASP A 30 1.53 -12.12 -20.55
N TRP A 31 0.95 -12.87 -19.62
CA TRP A 31 1.54 -13.11 -18.30
C TRP A 31 2.91 -13.81 -18.35
N SER A 32 3.28 -14.43 -19.48
CA SER A 32 4.58 -15.08 -19.68
C SER A 32 5.74 -14.07 -19.70
N LYS A 33 5.44 -12.79 -19.95
CA LYS A 33 6.41 -11.68 -19.95
C LYS A 33 6.37 -10.85 -18.66
N ALA A 34 5.58 -11.27 -17.67
CA ALA A 34 5.47 -10.52 -16.43
C ALA A 34 6.78 -10.60 -15.63
N GLU A 35 7.38 -9.45 -15.34
CA GLU A 35 8.56 -9.35 -14.50
C GLU A 35 8.16 -8.96 -13.07
N ARG A 36 8.88 -9.50 -12.08
CA ARG A 36 8.73 -9.08 -10.68
C ARG A 36 9.38 -7.71 -10.53
N TRP A 37 8.55 -6.66 -10.56
CA TRP A 37 9.00 -5.29 -10.35
C TRP A 37 8.85 -4.89 -8.88
N ILE A 38 9.86 -4.20 -8.35
CA ILE A 38 9.78 -3.53 -7.05
C ILE A 38 9.47 -2.07 -7.35
N PHE A 39 8.44 -1.51 -6.74
CA PHE A 39 8.10 -0.09 -6.90
C PHE A 39 8.68 0.73 -5.74
N PRO A 40 9.98 1.11 -5.76
CA PRO A 40 10.63 1.78 -4.63
C PRO A 40 10.03 3.15 -4.31
N ASN A 41 9.39 3.79 -5.30
CA ASN A 41 8.87 5.16 -5.20
C ASN A 41 7.34 5.21 -5.08
N LEU A 42 6.66 4.08 -4.93
CA LEU A 42 5.21 4.08 -4.72
C LEU A 42 4.93 4.69 -3.33
N LYS A 43 4.51 5.94 -3.32
CA LYS A 43 4.21 6.66 -2.09
C LYS A 43 2.92 6.11 -1.51
N LEU A 44 3.02 5.37 -0.40
CA LEU A 44 1.85 5.01 0.40
C LEU A 44 1.05 6.29 0.70
N THR A 45 -0.23 6.29 0.34
CA THR A 45 -1.12 7.40 0.66
C THR A 45 -1.24 7.52 2.17
N SER A 46 -0.85 8.67 2.72
CA SER A 46 -0.90 8.94 4.17
C SER A 46 -1.85 10.08 4.42
N THR A 47 -2.89 9.85 5.21
CA THR A 47 -3.81 10.89 5.68
C THR A 47 -3.42 11.33 7.08
N PRO A 48 -3.28 12.65 7.36
CA PRO A 48 -3.02 13.12 8.71
C PRO A 48 -4.26 12.91 9.58
N ILE A 49 -4.08 12.28 10.75
CA ILE A 49 -5.15 12.06 11.73
C ILE A 49 -4.71 12.58 13.10
N THR A 50 -5.66 13.16 13.83
CA THR A 50 -5.46 13.60 15.22
C THR A 50 -6.03 12.56 16.17
N ILE A 51 -5.19 11.99 17.05
CA ILE A 51 -5.59 10.99 18.05
C ILE A 51 -5.26 11.53 19.44
N ARG A 52 -6.17 11.33 20.40
CA ARG A 52 -5.91 11.61 21.82
C ARG A 52 -5.27 10.40 22.48
N ILE A 53 -4.12 10.60 23.10
CA ILE A 53 -3.35 9.55 23.78
C ILE A 53 -2.98 10.08 25.17
N PRO A 54 -3.05 9.27 26.25
CA PRO A 54 -2.58 9.69 27.57
C PRO A 54 -1.09 10.05 27.57
N ASP A 55 -0.71 11.10 28.30
CA ASP A 55 0.68 11.59 28.36
C ASP A 55 1.67 10.53 28.86
N THR A 56 1.22 9.69 29.80
CA THR A 56 2.02 8.59 30.35
C THR A 56 2.40 7.58 29.27
N LEU A 57 1.49 7.29 28.34
CA LEU A 57 1.72 6.39 27.23
C LEU A 57 2.63 7.06 26.19
N LEU A 58 2.39 8.33 25.86
CA LEU A 58 3.24 9.08 24.94
C LEU A 58 4.70 9.11 25.40
N ASN A 59 4.94 9.33 26.69
CA ASN A 59 6.29 9.32 27.27
C ASN A 59 6.95 7.94 27.18
N ARG A 60 6.20 6.87 27.45
CA ARG A 60 6.71 5.49 27.27
C ARG A 60 7.10 5.19 25.82
N VAL A 61 6.28 5.63 24.86
CA VAL A 61 6.56 5.47 23.44
C VAL A 61 7.82 6.25 23.04
N LYS A 62 7.97 7.50 23.50
CA LYS A 62 9.18 8.30 23.25
C LYS A 62 10.45 7.63 23.78
N MET A 63 10.43 7.10 25.00
CA MET A 63 11.57 6.38 25.56
C MET A 63 11.93 5.14 24.74
N ARG A 64 10.94 4.32 24.36
CA ARG A 64 11.17 3.12 23.53
C ARG A 64 11.65 3.45 22.12
N ALA A 65 11.16 4.55 21.55
CA ALA A 65 11.57 5.01 20.23
C ALA A 65 13.04 5.44 20.25
N HIS A 66 13.45 6.19 21.28
CA HIS A 66 14.85 6.57 21.49
C HIS A 66 15.77 5.35 21.69
N GLN A 67 15.33 4.34 22.45
CA GLN A 67 16.10 3.08 22.62
C GLN A 67 16.30 2.33 21.30
N LYS A 68 15.37 2.47 20.36
CA LYS A 68 15.41 1.83 19.04
C LYS A 68 16.01 2.73 17.96
N ASP A 69 16.48 3.92 18.32
CA ASP A 69 16.99 4.94 17.40
C ASP A 69 16.02 5.27 16.24
N ILE A 70 14.72 5.35 16.54
CA ILE A 70 13.68 5.68 15.57
C ILE A 70 12.78 6.81 16.07
N PRO A 71 12.14 7.60 15.17
CA PRO A 71 11.16 8.58 15.57
C PRO A 71 9.96 7.94 16.28
N TYR A 72 9.45 8.58 17.34
CA TYR A 72 8.29 8.07 18.08
C TYR A 72 7.04 7.89 17.21
N GLN A 73 6.85 8.75 16.21
CA GLN A 73 5.75 8.63 15.23
C GLN A 73 5.89 7.37 14.36
N SER A 74 7.12 6.99 14.01
CA SER A 74 7.39 5.75 13.28
C SER A 74 7.11 4.52 14.15
N LEU A 75 7.47 4.56 15.44
CA LEU A 75 7.15 3.50 16.38
C LEU A 75 5.63 3.36 16.60
N ILE A 76 4.89 4.47 16.69
CA ILE A 76 3.42 4.44 16.76
C ILE A 76 2.83 3.73 15.54
N LYS A 77 3.31 4.07 14.33
CA LYS A 77 2.86 3.41 13.09
C LYS A 77 3.12 1.90 13.12
N GLN A 78 4.28 1.45 13.60
CA GLN A 78 4.59 0.02 13.73
C GLN A 78 3.65 -0.70 14.70
N TYR A 79 3.32 -0.09 15.84
CA TYR A 79 2.37 -0.70 16.78
C TYR A 79 0.94 -0.77 16.23
N ILE A 80 0.49 0.26 15.51
CA ILE A 80 -0.82 0.23 14.84
C ILE A 80 -0.85 -0.88 13.80
N TYR A 81 0.20 -1.00 12.97
CA TYR A 81 0.31 -2.04 11.96
C TYR A 81 0.29 -3.44 12.57
N GLY A 82 1.13 -3.70 13.58
CA GLY A 82 1.17 -5.00 14.25
C GLY A 82 -0.13 -5.36 14.99
N GLY A 83 -0.91 -4.36 15.43
CA GLY A 83 -2.24 -4.59 16.01
C GLY A 83 -3.35 -4.91 14.99
N LEU A 84 -3.13 -4.64 13.69
CA LEU A 84 -4.05 -5.00 12.61
C LEU A 84 -3.75 -6.39 12.03
N GLU A 85 -2.54 -6.90 12.23
CA GLU A 85 -2.10 -8.23 11.77
C GLU A 85 -2.38 -9.36 12.79
N ALA A 86 -2.81 -9.01 14.01
CA ALA A 86 -3.18 -9.93 15.09
C ALA A 86 -4.70 -10.17 15.12
#